data_AF-A0A4V1F4M2-F1
#
_entry.id   AF-A0A4V1F4M2-F1
#
_cell.length_a   1.000
_cell.length_b   1.000
_cell.length_c   1.000
_cell.angle_alpha   90.00
_cell.angle_beta   90.00
_cell.angle_gamma   90.00
#
_symmetry.space_group_name_H-M   'P 1'
#
loop_
_entity.id
_entity.type
_entity.pdbx_description
1 polymer ?
#
loop_
_entity_poly.entity_id
_entity_poly.type
_entity_poly.pdbx_seq_one_letter_code
_entity_poly.pdbx_strand_id
1 'polypeptide(L)'
;QTVLANEQVIDGCCWRCDTKVERKEIPQWFIKITDYAEELLNDLDTLEEWPEQVKTMQRNWIGRSEGVEITFDVADSEEKVTVYTTRPDTFIGATYVAVAAGHPLATQASVNNPALADFIAECRNTKVAEADMATMEKKGMATGLSVVHPLTGELIPVWVANFVLMEYGTGAVMAVPAHDQRDWEFATKYDLPIKPVILNLDGSIPDVSIAAMTDKGALFNSGEFNGMDHATGFNAIADSLAAKGVGVRKVNYRLRDWDVSRQRYWGAP
;
A
#
# COMPACT_ATOMS: atom_id res chain seq x y z
N GLN A 1 -27.62 5.26 20.22
CA GLN A 1 -26.23 5.46 19.77
C GLN A 1 -25.49 4.14 19.87
N THR A 2 -24.91 3.65 18.79
CA THR A 2 -24.35 2.29 18.71
C THR A 2 -23.28 2.21 17.62
N VAL A 3 -22.31 1.31 17.76
CA VAL A 3 -21.41 0.92 16.66
C VAL A 3 -22.12 -0.09 15.76
N LEU A 4 -21.86 -0.05 14.46
CA LEU A 4 -22.39 -0.98 13.47
C LEU A 4 -21.22 -1.79 12.88
N ALA A 5 -21.43 -3.11 12.70
CA ALA A 5 -20.53 -3.91 11.89
C ALA A 5 -20.70 -3.57 10.40
N ASN A 6 -19.73 -3.93 9.55
CA ASN A 6 -19.78 -3.62 8.12
C ASN A 6 -21.06 -4.15 7.44
N GLU A 7 -21.54 -5.32 7.85
CA GLU A 7 -22.75 -5.97 7.33
C GLU A 7 -24.05 -5.26 7.75
N GLN A 8 -23.98 -4.40 8.78
CA GLN A 8 -25.13 -3.65 9.32
C GLN A 8 -25.30 -2.29 8.63
N VAL A 9 -24.59 -2.09 7.53
CA VAL A 9 -24.48 -0.83 6.83
C VAL A 9 -24.84 -1.04 5.37
N ILE A 10 -25.96 -0.44 4.93
CA ILE A 10 -26.50 -0.60 3.58
C ILE A 10 -26.51 0.79 2.93
N ASP A 11 -25.87 0.94 1.78
CA ASP A 11 -25.81 2.19 0.99
C ASP A 11 -25.41 3.43 1.80
N GLY A 12 -24.44 3.30 2.71
CA GLY A 12 -24.02 4.44 3.51
C GLY A 12 -24.84 4.65 4.80
N CYS A 13 -25.94 3.92 4.99
CA CYS A 13 -26.91 4.13 6.06
C CYS A 13 -27.05 2.93 7.00
N CYS A 14 -27.63 3.17 8.18
CA CYS A 14 -27.97 2.14 9.14
C CYS A 14 -29.12 1.28 8.61
N TRP A 15 -28.92 -0.04 8.56
CA TRP A 15 -29.92 -1.01 8.06
C TRP A 15 -31.30 -0.98 8.75
N ARG A 16 -31.44 -0.31 9.90
CA ARG A 16 -32.71 -0.25 10.66
C ARG A 16 -33.45 1.06 10.56
N CYS A 17 -32.74 2.16 10.35
CA CYS A 17 -33.32 3.50 10.50
C CYS A 17 -32.88 4.48 9.43
N ASP A 18 -32.17 4.01 8.40
CA ASP A 18 -31.78 4.77 7.20
C ASP A 18 -31.01 6.06 7.46
N THR A 19 -30.52 6.24 8.69
CA THR A 19 -29.66 7.36 9.06
C THR A 19 -28.24 7.13 8.56
N LYS A 20 -27.60 8.19 8.07
CA LYS A 20 -26.21 8.14 7.62
C LYS A 20 -25.30 7.69 8.75
N VAL A 21 -24.48 6.69 8.47
CA VAL A 21 -23.47 6.19 9.39
C VAL A 21 -22.24 7.08 9.28
N GLU A 22 -21.70 7.50 10.42
CA GLU A 22 -20.46 8.26 10.51
C GLU A 22 -19.31 7.35 10.97
N ARG A 23 -18.10 7.63 10.49
CA ARG A 23 -16.87 7.04 11.04
C ARG A 23 -16.50 7.80 12.31
N LYS A 24 -16.15 7.05 13.35
CA LYS A 24 -15.71 7.62 14.62
C LYS A 24 -14.50 6.86 15.12
N GLU A 25 -13.42 7.58 15.41
CA GLU A 25 -12.26 7.03 16.10
C GLU A 25 -12.64 6.82 17.57
N ILE A 26 -12.50 5.58 18.03
CA ILE A 26 -12.75 5.17 19.40
C ILE A 26 -11.59 4.31 19.89
N PRO A 27 -11.14 4.48 21.14
CA PRO A 27 -10.16 3.57 21.71
C PRO A 27 -10.77 2.16 21.84
N GLN A 28 -10.02 1.15 21.38
CA GLN A 28 -10.41 -0.26 21.45
C GLN A 28 -9.26 -1.13 21.98
N TRP A 29 -9.60 -2.27 22.57
CA TRP A 29 -8.69 -3.33 22.95
C TRP A 29 -8.41 -4.26 21.78
N PHE A 30 -7.11 -4.52 21.58
CA PHE A 30 -6.59 -5.42 20.56
C PHE A 30 -5.78 -6.52 21.22
N ILE A 31 -5.93 -7.75 20.73
CA ILE A 31 -5.01 -8.85 21.00
C ILE A 31 -3.92 -8.81 19.93
N LYS A 32 -2.67 -8.78 20.38
CA LYS A 32 -1.50 -8.70 19.51
C LYS A 32 -1.16 -10.06 18.88
N ILE A 33 -2.10 -10.59 18.09
CA ILE A 33 -1.94 -11.86 17.35
C ILE A 33 -0.79 -11.78 16.34
N THR A 34 -0.42 -10.56 15.90
CA THR A 34 0.70 -10.34 14.99
C THR A 34 2.05 -10.74 15.57
N ASP A 35 2.22 -10.76 16.90
CA ASP A 35 3.43 -11.30 17.55
C ASP A 35 3.62 -12.81 17.28
N TYR A 36 2.54 -13.50 16.92
CA TYR A 36 2.54 -14.93 16.56
C TYR A 36 2.40 -15.16 15.06
N ALA A 37 2.47 -14.12 14.20
CA ALA A 37 2.20 -14.27 12.77
C ALA A 37 3.14 -15.26 12.06
N GLU A 38 4.43 -15.26 12.44
CA GLU A 38 5.43 -16.19 11.88
C GLU A 38 5.18 -17.63 12.35
N GLU A 39 4.87 -17.82 13.63
CA GLU A 39 4.55 -19.13 14.22
C GLU A 39 3.28 -19.70 13.57
N LEU A 40 2.20 -18.90 13.52
CA LEU A 40 0.95 -19.26 12.86
C LEU A 40 1.12 -19.64 11.39
N LEU A 41 2.08 -19.02 10.69
CA LEU A 41 2.36 -19.32 9.29
C LEU A 41 3.13 -20.64 9.14
N ASN A 42 4.21 -20.80 9.91
CA ASN A 42 5.11 -21.94 9.81
C ASN A 42 4.42 -23.23 10.28
N ASP A 43 3.59 -23.14 11.31
CA ASP A 43 2.90 -24.31 11.86
C ASP A 43 1.85 -24.89 10.91
N LEU A 44 1.39 -24.13 9.90
CA LEU A 44 0.51 -24.67 8.84
C LEU A 44 1.15 -25.85 8.10
N ASP A 45 2.47 -25.88 7.98
CA ASP A 45 3.19 -26.96 7.29
C ASP A 45 3.20 -28.26 8.10
N THR A 46 3.00 -28.18 9.42
CA THR A 46 2.89 -29.35 10.31
C THR A 46 1.50 -29.99 10.29
N LEU A 47 0.49 -29.28 9.77
CA LEU A 47 -0.90 -29.73 9.71
C LEU A 47 -1.13 -30.61 8.48
N GLU A 48 -0.60 -31.84 8.52
CA GLU A 48 -0.69 -32.81 7.41
C GLU A 48 -2.14 -33.22 7.10
N GLU A 49 -3.01 -33.27 8.11
CA GLU A 49 -4.41 -33.66 7.97
C GLU A 49 -5.34 -32.52 7.51
N TRP A 50 -4.83 -31.28 7.39
CA TRP A 50 -5.63 -30.14 6.98
C TRP A 50 -5.78 -30.05 5.45
N PRO A 51 -6.98 -29.72 4.94
CA PRO A 51 -7.17 -29.47 3.51
C PRO A 51 -6.24 -28.34 3.01
N GLU A 52 -5.57 -28.56 1.89
CA GLU A 52 -4.61 -27.59 1.33
C GLU A 52 -5.27 -26.23 1.00
N GLN A 53 -6.56 -26.25 0.64
CA GLN A 53 -7.34 -25.04 0.42
C GLN A 53 -7.42 -24.17 1.68
N VAL A 54 -7.63 -24.77 2.85
CA VAL A 54 -7.69 -24.04 4.13
C VAL A 54 -6.33 -23.48 4.50
N LYS A 55 -5.26 -24.28 4.36
CA LYS A 55 -3.88 -23.81 4.58
C LYS A 55 -3.54 -22.65 3.65
N THR A 56 -3.89 -22.75 2.37
CA THR A 56 -3.69 -21.68 1.38
C THR A 56 -4.46 -20.41 1.76
N MET A 57 -5.72 -20.53 2.19
CA MET A 57 -6.49 -19.38 2.68
C MET A 57 -5.82 -18.72 3.89
N GLN A 58 -5.32 -19.50 4.85
CA GLN A 58 -4.60 -18.98 6.02
C GLN A 58 -3.27 -18.32 5.63
N ARG A 59 -2.45 -18.95 4.78
CA ARG A 59 -1.20 -18.34 4.27
C ARG A 59 -1.48 -17.02 3.57
N ASN A 60 -2.51 -16.96 2.74
CA ASN A 60 -2.92 -15.72 2.07
C ASN A 60 -3.43 -14.69 3.09
N TRP A 61 -4.25 -15.11 4.06
CA TRP A 61 -4.76 -14.26 5.14
C TRP A 61 -3.63 -13.63 5.97
N ILE A 62 -2.71 -14.46 6.46
CA ILE A 62 -1.53 -14.02 7.21
C ILE A 62 -0.66 -13.10 6.34
N GLY A 63 -0.43 -13.51 5.08
CA GLY A 63 0.16 -12.68 4.05
C GLY A 63 1.54 -12.15 4.42
N ARG A 64 2.46 -13.06 4.80
CA ARG A 64 3.87 -12.71 5.03
C ARG A 64 4.52 -12.26 3.74
N SER A 65 5.25 -11.16 3.82
CA SER A 65 6.00 -10.59 2.72
C SER A 65 7.35 -10.12 3.22
N GLU A 66 8.38 -10.29 2.39
CA GLU A 66 9.69 -9.70 2.62
C GLU A 66 9.89 -8.57 1.62
N GLY A 67 10.33 -7.44 2.14
CA GLY A 67 10.45 -6.22 1.36
C GLY A 67 11.44 -5.26 1.96
N VAL A 68 11.33 -4.01 1.52
CA VAL A 68 12.18 -2.91 1.98
C VAL A 68 11.27 -1.76 2.37
N GLU A 69 11.46 -1.24 3.58
CA GLU A 69 10.98 0.09 3.94
C GLU A 69 11.94 1.13 3.39
N ILE A 70 11.43 2.11 2.66
CA ILE A 70 12.22 3.13 1.98
C ILE A 70 11.73 4.50 2.40
N THR A 71 12.65 5.34 2.84
CA THR A 71 12.36 6.71 3.26
C THR A 71 12.74 7.69 2.15
N PHE A 72 11.78 8.50 1.75
CA PHE A 72 11.93 9.62 0.85
C PHE A 72 11.94 10.92 1.65
N ASP A 73 12.83 11.84 1.30
CA ASP A 73 12.79 13.21 1.80
C ASP A 73 11.79 14.02 0.97
N VAL A 74 10.93 14.81 1.64
CA VAL A 74 10.02 15.74 0.96
C VAL A 74 10.82 16.95 0.48
N ALA A 75 10.68 17.30 -0.79
CA ALA A 75 11.39 18.45 -1.36
C ALA A 75 11.01 19.73 -0.62
N ASP A 76 12.00 20.61 -0.42
CA ASP A 76 11.85 21.89 0.27
C ASP A 76 11.28 21.80 1.71
N SER A 77 11.47 20.65 2.38
CA SER A 77 10.98 20.39 3.73
C SER A 77 11.94 19.48 4.52
N GLU A 78 11.79 19.46 5.85
CA GLU A 78 12.44 18.46 6.73
C GLU A 78 11.58 17.19 6.91
N GLU A 79 10.34 17.21 6.38
CA GLU A 79 9.41 16.09 6.45
C GLU A 79 9.89 14.91 5.60
N LYS A 80 9.47 13.70 5.99
CA LYS A 80 9.82 12.45 5.30
C LYS A 80 8.59 11.58 5.08
N VAL A 81 8.62 10.80 4.02
CA VAL A 81 7.64 9.72 3.77
C VAL A 81 8.37 8.41 3.71
N THR A 82 7.93 7.47 4.53
CA THR A 82 8.39 6.08 4.43
C THR A 82 7.32 5.28 3.71
N VAL A 83 7.74 4.44 2.78
CA VAL A 83 6.89 3.47 2.08
C VAL A 83 7.42 2.06 2.32
N TYR A 84 6.60 1.05 2.05
CA TYR A 84 7.02 -0.34 2.04
C TYR A 84 6.76 -0.95 0.66
N THR A 85 7.73 -1.72 0.15
CA THR A 85 7.59 -2.46 -1.11
C THR A 85 8.17 -3.86 -1.02
N THR A 86 7.48 -4.82 -1.65
CA THR A 86 7.99 -6.18 -1.89
C THR A 86 8.67 -6.31 -3.25
N ARG A 87 8.74 -5.22 -4.02
CA ARG A 87 9.36 -5.11 -5.33
C ARG A 87 10.41 -3.99 -5.36
N PRO A 88 11.44 -4.00 -4.49
CA PRO A 88 12.52 -3.03 -4.57
C PRO A 88 13.31 -3.15 -5.89
N ASP A 89 13.25 -4.32 -6.56
CA ASP A 89 13.83 -4.52 -7.90
C ASP A 89 13.31 -3.51 -8.94
N THR A 90 12.10 -2.98 -8.75
CA THR A 90 11.47 -2.03 -9.68
C THR A 90 11.59 -0.58 -9.23
N PHE A 91 12.33 -0.30 -8.16
CA PHE A 91 12.35 0.99 -7.47
C PHE A 91 12.69 2.19 -8.37
N ILE A 92 13.65 2.03 -9.30
CA ILE A 92 14.05 3.08 -10.26
C ILE A 92 12.91 3.49 -11.21
N GLY A 93 11.89 2.64 -11.35
CA GLY A 93 10.68 2.89 -12.13
C GLY A 93 9.59 3.64 -11.35
N ALA A 94 9.83 4.03 -10.09
CA ALA A 94 8.86 4.78 -9.32
C ALA A 94 8.66 6.19 -9.91
N THR A 95 7.41 6.55 -10.20
CA THR A 95 7.07 7.83 -10.87
C THR A 95 6.11 8.72 -10.10
N TYR A 96 5.48 8.20 -9.04
CA TYR A 96 4.77 8.98 -8.04
C TYR A 96 4.75 8.25 -6.70
N VAL A 97 4.43 8.96 -5.63
CA VAL A 97 4.15 8.37 -4.31
C VAL A 97 2.69 8.66 -3.96
N ALA A 98 1.96 7.63 -3.54
CA ALA A 98 0.58 7.76 -3.12
C ALA A 98 0.49 7.65 -1.58
N VAL A 99 -0.17 8.61 -0.95
CA VAL A 99 -0.44 8.64 0.48
C VAL A 99 -1.94 8.50 0.74
N ALA A 100 -2.30 7.90 1.87
CA ALA A 100 -3.69 7.82 2.31
C ALA A 100 -4.25 9.21 2.67
N ALA A 101 -5.58 9.36 2.58
CA ALA A 101 -6.26 10.62 2.93
C ALA A 101 -6.08 11.05 4.40
N GLY A 102 -5.76 10.10 5.30
CA GLY A 102 -5.44 10.37 6.70
C GLY A 102 -3.97 10.73 6.97
N HIS A 103 -3.11 10.71 5.95
CA HIS A 103 -1.67 10.88 6.14
C HIS A 103 -1.33 12.32 6.57
N PRO A 104 -0.34 12.56 7.46
CA PRO A 104 0.05 13.90 7.87
C PRO A 104 0.37 14.84 6.70
N LEU A 105 1.10 14.36 5.69
CA LEU A 105 1.35 15.14 4.47
C LEU A 105 0.09 15.51 3.68
N ALA A 106 -0.91 14.63 3.63
CA ALA A 106 -2.18 14.94 2.96
C ALA A 106 -2.89 16.09 3.69
N THR A 107 -2.88 16.05 5.02
CA THR A 107 -3.45 17.09 5.87
C THR A 107 -2.72 18.42 5.67
N GLN A 108 -1.38 18.40 5.70
CA GLN A 108 -0.55 19.59 5.48
C GLN A 108 -0.79 20.21 4.08
N ALA A 109 -0.81 19.39 3.03
CA ALA A 109 -1.06 19.85 1.67
C ALA A 109 -2.47 20.44 1.49
N SER A 110 -3.44 19.99 2.27
CA SER A 110 -4.83 20.45 2.18
C SER A 110 -5.08 21.84 2.79
N VAL A 111 -4.17 22.35 3.64
CA VAL A 111 -4.35 23.62 4.38
C VAL A 111 -4.66 24.78 3.44
N ASN A 112 -4.01 24.83 2.28
CA ASN A 112 -4.18 25.89 1.28
C ASN A 112 -4.85 25.38 -0.01
N ASN A 113 -5.44 24.19 0.01
CA ASN A 113 -6.08 23.58 -1.16
C ASN A 113 -7.47 23.04 -0.78
N PRO A 114 -8.53 23.87 -0.92
CA PRO A 114 -9.89 23.49 -0.55
C PRO A 114 -10.38 22.23 -1.30
N ALA A 115 -10.02 22.08 -2.58
CA ALA A 115 -10.40 20.90 -3.35
C ALA A 115 -9.78 19.61 -2.79
N LEU A 116 -8.53 19.69 -2.31
CA LEU A 116 -7.87 18.56 -1.65
C LEU A 116 -8.48 18.27 -0.28
N ALA A 117 -8.84 19.29 0.48
CA ALA A 117 -9.55 19.12 1.75
C ALA A 117 -10.89 18.40 1.56
N ASP A 118 -11.67 18.80 0.55
CA ASP A 118 -12.93 18.17 0.19
C ASP A 118 -12.73 16.72 -0.26
N PHE A 119 -11.69 16.45 -1.07
CA PHE A 119 -11.35 15.10 -1.51
C PHE A 119 -10.93 14.19 -0.34
N ILE A 120 -10.15 14.71 0.60
CA ILE A 120 -9.78 13.99 1.83
C ILE A 120 -11.03 13.66 2.65
N ALA A 121 -11.98 14.59 2.77
CA ALA A 121 -13.24 14.37 3.45
C ALA A 121 -14.13 13.33 2.74
N GLU A 122 -14.17 13.32 1.40
CA GLU A 122 -14.84 12.29 0.60
C GLU A 122 -14.22 10.91 0.85
N CYS A 123 -12.90 10.80 0.82
CA CYS A 123 -12.19 9.55 1.04
C CYS A 123 -12.44 8.97 2.43
N ARG A 124 -12.50 9.82 3.47
CA ARG A 124 -12.81 9.38 4.84
C ARG A 124 -14.21 8.81 5.00
N ASN A 125 -15.15 9.23 4.16
CA ASN A 125 -16.54 8.78 4.18
C ASN A 125 -16.81 7.59 3.24
N THR A 126 -15.83 7.22 2.40
CA THR A 126 -15.97 6.12 1.44
C THR A 126 -15.83 4.79 2.17
N LYS A 127 -16.91 4.00 2.17
CA LYS A 127 -16.95 2.66 2.76
C LYS A 127 -16.36 1.67 1.78
N VAL A 128 -15.37 0.92 2.24
CA VAL A 128 -14.92 -0.23 1.46
C VAL A 128 -14.54 -1.32 2.44
N ALA A 129 -15.27 -2.43 2.41
CA ALA A 129 -14.69 -3.68 2.89
C ALA A 129 -13.45 -3.96 2.02
N GLU A 130 -12.41 -4.57 2.59
CA GLU A 130 -11.16 -4.81 1.86
C GLU A 130 -11.37 -5.56 0.53
N ALA A 131 -12.39 -6.43 0.48
CA ALA A 131 -12.82 -7.14 -0.73
C ALA A 131 -13.36 -6.23 -1.85
N ASP A 132 -14.03 -5.12 -1.50
CA ASP A 132 -14.62 -4.19 -2.47
C ASP A 132 -13.62 -3.14 -2.96
N MET A 133 -12.42 -3.07 -2.36
CA MET A 133 -11.39 -2.11 -2.74
C MET A 133 -10.80 -2.40 -4.11
N ALA A 134 -10.73 -3.67 -4.48
CA ALA A 134 -10.18 -4.09 -5.76
C ALA A 134 -11.05 -3.64 -6.95
N THR A 135 -12.36 -3.49 -6.75
CA THR A 135 -13.34 -3.10 -7.78
C THR A 135 -13.72 -1.62 -7.72
N MET A 136 -13.30 -0.91 -6.68
CA MET A 136 -13.57 0.51 -6.52
C MET A 136 -12.85 1.34 -7.59
N GLU A 137 -13.54 2.37 -8.09
CA GLU A 137 -12.92 3.37 -8.95
C GLU A 137 -11.76 4.06 -8.20
N LYS A 138 -10.56 3.94 -8.76
CA LYS A 138 -9.37 4.60 -8.22
C LYS A 138 -9.46 6.09 -8.47
N LYS A 139 -9.52 6.87 -7.40
CA LYS A 139 -9.53 8.33 -7.42
C LYS A 139 -8.32 8.85 -6.66
N GLY A 140 -7.77 9.95 -7.13
CA GLY A 140 -6.72 10.66 -6.42
C GLY A 140 -6.60 12.12 -6.85
N MET A 141 -5.83 12.85 -6.06
CA MET A 141 -5.56 14.27 -6.28
C MET A 141 -4.10 14.59 -5.95
N ALA A 142 -3.46 15.39 -6.81
CA ALA A 142 -2.11 15.86 -6.59
C ALA A 142 -2.05 16.76 -5.35
N THR A 143 -1.03 16.56 -4.52
CA THR A 143 -0.82 17.38 -3.32
C THR A 143 -0.09 18.69 -3.61
N GLY A 144 0.60 18.77 -4.75
CA GLY A 144 1.58 19.82 -5.05
C GLY A 144 2.93 19.61 -4.35
N LEU A 145 3.03 18.64 -3.44
CA LEU A 145 4.30 18.22 -2.84
C LEU A 145 5.03 17.26 -3.77
N SER A 146 6.35 17.23 -3.66
CA SER A 146 7.21 16.26 -4.33
C SER A 146 8.17 15.65 -3.31
N VAL A 147 8.63 14.44 -3.57
CA VAL A 147 9.70 13.81 -2.81
C VAL A 147 10.91 13.57 -3.69
N VAL A 148 12.09 13.46 -3.09
CA VAL A 148 13.34 13.19 -3.80
C VAL A 148 13.55 11.68 -3.86
N HIS A 149 13.66 11.13 -5.07
CA HIS A 149 14.00 9.72 -5.24
C HIS A 149 15.44 9.46 -4.74
N PRO A 150 15.68 8.59 -3.74
CA PRO A 150 16.98 8.50 -3.04
C PRO A 150 18.14 7.95 -3.90
N LEU A 151 17.84 7.19 -4.96
CA LEU A 151 18.85 6.68 -5.90
C LEU A 151 19.06 7.58 -7.13
N THR A 152 18.00 8.07 -7.78
CA THR A 152 18.10 8.88 -9.01
C THR A 152 18.23 10.39 -8.74
N GLY A 153 17.78 10.88 -7.58
CA GLY A 153 17.69 12.31 -7.26
C GLY A 153 16.53 13.04 -7.95
N GLU A 154 15.71 12.34 -8.73
CA GLU A 154 14.56 12.93 -9.44
C GLU A 154 13.45 13.34 -8.45
N LEU A 155 12.74 14.42 -8.78
CA LEU A 155 11.56 14.83 -8.04
C LEU A 155 10.35 14.02 -8.49
N ILE A 156 9.67 13.42 -7.53
CA ILE A 156 8.53 12.54 -7.73
C ILE A 156 7.30 13.14 -7.05
N PRO A 157 6.19 13.36 -7.77
CA PRO A 157 5.00 13.98 -7.20
C PRO A 157 4.33 13.09 -6.16
N VAL A 158 3.78 13.72 -5.12
CA VAL A 158 2.98 13.06 -4.08
C VAL A 158 1.49 13.25 -4.36
N TRP A 159 0.73 12.17 -4.31
CA TRP A 159 -0.71 12.12 -4.56
C TRP A 159 -1.45 11.59 -3.34
N VAL A 160 -2.64 12.12 -3.06
CA VAL A 160 -3.60 11.45 -2.18
C VAL A 160 -4.41 10.49 -3.03
N ALA A 161 -4.52 9.23 -2.61
CA ALA A 161 -5.28 8.21 -3.33
C ALA A 161 -6.25 7.47 -2.39
N ASN A 162 -7.45 7.17 -2.89
CA ASN A 162 -8.51 6.51 -2.10
C ASN A 162 -8.26 5.02 -1.81
N PHE A 163 -7.33 4.40 -2.54
CA PHE A 163 -6.98 2.98 -2.37
C PHE A 163 -5.78 2.74 -1.43
N VAL A 164 -5.14 3.82 -0.95
CA VAL A 164 -4.08 3.73 0.07
C VAL A 164 -4.71 3.91 1.44
N LEU A 165 -4.49 2.95 2.34
CA LEU A 165 -5.05 2.94 3.69
C LEU A 165 -4.00 3.32 4.71
N MET A 166 -4.37 4.15 5.69
CA MET A 166 -3.48 4.54 6.80
C MET A 166 -3.11 3.34 7.67
N GLU A 167 -4.03 2.38 7.80
CA GLU A 167 -3.88 1.20 8.64
C GLU A 167 -3.00 0.12 7.99
N TYR A 168 -2.58 0.30 6.73
CA TYR A 168 -1.73 -0.65 6.02
C TYR A 168 -0.33 -0.09 5.78
N GLY A 169 0.67 -0.77 6.34
CA GLY A 169 2.08 -0.34 6.26
C GLY A 169 2.27 1.02 6.93
N THR A 170 2.82 1.98 6.19
CA THR A 170 3.11 3.34 6.66
C THR A 170 2.04 4.36 6.26
N GLY A 171 0.94 3.92 5.63
CA GLY A 171 -0.04 4.82 5.04
C GLY A 171 0.44 5.51 3.74
N ALA A 172 1.55 5.05 3.17
CA ALA A 172 2.12 5.53 1.93
C ALA A 172 2.73 4.38 1.12
N VAL A 173 2.61 4.48 -0.21
CA VAL A 173 3.17 3.51 -1.16
C VAL A 173 3.89 4.26 -2.28
N MET A 174 5.04 3.74 -2.72
CA MET A 174 5.60 4.14 -4.00
C MET A 174 4.79 3.50 -5.11
N ALA A 175 4.62 4.21 -6.22
CA ALA A 175 3.94 3.67 -7.37
C ALA A 175 4.90 3.43 -8.52
N VAL A 176 4.84 2.23 -9.09
CA VAL A 176 5.67 1.80 -10.23
C VAL A 176 4.75 1.34 -11.37
N PRO A 177 4.17 2.28 -12.14
CA PRO A 177 3.09 1.97 -13.08
C PRO A 177 3.43 0.93 -14.15
N ALA A 178 4.70 0.81 -14.55
CA ALA A 178 5.07 -0.20 -15.52
C ALA A 178 4.96 -1.64 -14.98
N HIS A 179 4.92 -1.83 -13.64
CA HIS A 179 5.09 -3.13 -12.99
C HIS A 179 4.07 -3.45 -11.86
N ASP A 180 3.15 -2.54 -11.55
CA ASP A 180 1.95 -2.81 -10.74
C ASP A 180 0.71 -2.35 -11.51
N GLN A 181 -0.23 -3.27 -11.72
CA GLN A 181 -1.43 -3.01 -12.51
C GLN A 181 -2.32 -1.92 -11.91
N ARG A 182 -2.35 -1.79 -10.58
CA ARG A 182 -3.15 -0.75 -9.93
C ARG A 182 -2.53 0.62 -10.15
N ASP A 183 -1.21 0.70 -10.06
CA ASP A 183 -0.45 1.91 -10.31
C ASP A 183 -0.55 2.33 -11.78
N TRP A 184 -0.56 1.36 -12.70
CA TRP A 184 -0.78 1.56 -14.14
C TRP A 184 -2.13 2.18 -14.43
N GLU A 185 -3.22 1.61 -13.90
CA GLU A 185 -4.57 2.14 -14.13
C GLU A 185 -4.72 3.57 -13.60
N PHE A 186 -4.12 3.85 -12.45
CA PHE A 186 -4.10 5.20 -11.89
C PHE A 186 -3.24 6.15 -12.75
N ALA A 187 -2.05 5.74 -13.14
CA ALA A 187 -1.16 6.57 -13.95
C ALA A 187 -1.76 6.88 -15.32
N THR A 188 -2.34 5.89 -16.00
CA THR A 188 -3.03 6.06 -17.28
C THR A 188 -4.22 7.01 -17.14
N LYS A 189 -4.99 6.93 -16.04
CA LYS A 189 -6.13 7.82 -15.80
C LYS A 189 -5.72 9.27 -15.57
N TYR A 190 -4.59 9.50 -14.92
CA TYR A 190 -4.11 10.83 -14.51
C TYR A 190 -2.93 11.36 -15.34
N ASP A 191 -2.62 10.69 -16.46
CA ASP A 191 -1.50 11.04 -17.36
C ASP A 191 -0.15 11.16 -16.62
N LEU A 192 0.10 10.25 -15.69
CA LEU A 192 1.36 10.18 -14.94
C LEU A 192 2.40 9.36 -15.70
N PRO A 193 3.70 9.64 -15.52
CA PRO A 193 4.75 8.93 -16.23
C PRO A 193 4.72 7.42 -15.94
N ILE A 194 4.91 6.61 -17.00
CA ILE A 194 5.04 5.16 -16.93
C ILE A 194 6.43 4.79 -17.44
N LYS A 195 7.29 4.30 -16.54
CA LYS A 195 8.71 4.01 -16.83
C LYS A 195 9.00 2.52 -16.68
N PRO A 196 9.15 1.76 -17.78
CA PRO A 196 9.50 0.36 -17.70
C PRO A 196 10.98 0.19 -17.31
N VAL A 197 11.22 -0.67 -16.32
CA VAL A 197 12.54 -0.95 -15.74
C VAL A 197 12.84 -2.45 -15.59
N ILE A 198 11.91 -3.33 -15.94
CA ILE A 198 12.09 -4.79 -15.98
C ILE A 198 11.78 -5.31 -17.39
N LEU A 199 12.68 -6.08 -17.96
CA LEU A 199 12.50 -6.74 -19.27
C LEU A 199 11.50 -7.90 -19.16
N ASN A 200 10.90 -8.27 -20.28
CA ASN A 200 10.19 -9.54 -20.40
C ASN A 200 11.15 -10.71 -20.16
N LEU A 201 10.61 -11.91 -19.88
CA LEU A 201 11.40 -13.11 -19.64
C LEU A 201 12.25 -13.55 -20.85
N ASP A 202 11.88 -13.13 -22.06
CA ASP A 202 12.64 -13.34 -23.29
C ASP A 202 13.70 -12.25 -23.56
N GLY A 203 13.84 -11.27 -22.66
CA GLY A 203 14.78 -10.16 -22.77
C GLY A 203 14.29 -8.98 -23.61
N SER A 204 13.06 -9.02 -24.14
CA SER A 204 12.47 -7.89 -24.86
C SER A 204 11.96 -6.79 -23.92
N ILE A 205 11.82 -5.57 -24.44
CA ILE A 205 11.23 -4.44 -23.70
C ILE A 205 9.72 -4.67 -23.61
N PRO A 206 9.11 -4.59 -22.42
CA PRO A 206 7.67 -4.79 -22.28
C PRO A 206 6.86 -3.67 -22.95
N ASP A 207 5.77 -4.05 -23.60
CA ASP A 207 4.76 -3.10 -24.06
C ASP A 207 3.79 -2.78 -22.91
N VAL A 208 4.00 -1.61 -22.31
CA VAL A 208 3.18 -1.10 -21.20
C VAL A 208 2.06 -0.16 -21.65
N SER A 209 1.77 -0.11 -22.96
CA SER A 209 0.68 0.72 -23.49
C SER A 209 -0.72 0.16 -23.17
N ILE A 210 -0.81 -1.14 -22.87
CA ILE A 210 -2.08 -1.85 -22.63
C ILE A 210 -2.27 -2.22 -21.16
N ALA A 211 -1.20 -2.59 -20.46
CA ALA A 211 -1.24 -3.05 -19.06
C ALA A 211 0.15 -2.97 -18.42
N ALA A 212 0.22 -3.14 -17.09
CA ALA A 212 1.49 -3.33 -16.41
C ALA A 212 2.09 -4.71 -16.73
N MET A 213 3.42 -4.79 -16.81
CA MET A 213 4.14 -6.04 -16.88
C MET A 213 4.57 -6.46 -15.46
N THR A 214 3.99 -7.54 -14.95
CA THR A 214 4.14 -7.96 -13.54
C THR A 214 5.21 -9.04 -13.32
N ASP A 215 5.70 -9.66 -14.40
CA ASP A 215 6.73 -10.69 -14.35
C ASP A 215 8.06 -10.15 -13.75
N LYS A 216 8.90 -11.10 -13.34
CA LYS A 216 10.16 -10.84 -12.66
C LYS A 216 11.35 -11.15 -13.58
N GLY A 217 11.52 -10.30 -14.59
CA GLY A 217 12.63 -10.38 -15.54
C GLY A 217 13.90 -9.66 -15.07
N ALA A 218 14.82 -9.42 -16.00
CA ALA A 218 16.06 -8.70 -15.75
C ALA A 218 15.83 -7.18 -15.72
N LEU A 219 16.60 -6.46 -14.90
CA LEU A 219 16.51 -5.01 -14.76
C LEU A 219 17.12 -4.32 -15.99
N PHE A 220 16.44 -3.28 -16.46
CA PHE A 220 16.93 -2.34 -17.47
C PHE A 220 16.49 -0.91 -17.11
N ASN A 221 17.01 0.12 -17.78
CA ASN A 221 16.76 1.54 -17.42
C ASN A 221 16.97 1.86 -15.92
N SER A 222 17.84 1.10 -15.26
CA SER A 222 18.05 1.08 -13.81
C SER A 222 19.49 1.45 -13.41
N GLY A 223 20.23 2.15 -14.28
CA GLY A 223 21.58 2.62 -13.99
C GLY A 223 22.56 1.47 -13.70
N GLU A 224 23.16 1.49 -12.50
CA GLU A 224 24.13 0.49 -12.05
C GLU A 224 23.54 -0.92 -11.87
N PHE A 225 22.21 -1.04 -11.78
CA PHE A 225 21.51 -2.32 -11.59
C PHE A 225 21.14 -3.02 -12.92
N ASN A 226 21.44 -2.41 -14.06
CA ASN A 226 21.12 -2.96 -15.37
C ASN A 226 21.73 -4.37 -15.58
N GLY A 227 20.93 -5.28 -16.13
CA GLY A 227 21.33 -6.66 -16.44
C GLY A 227 21.24 -7.64 -15.27
N MET A 228 20.96 -7.17 -14.04
CA MET A 228 20.72 -8.04 -12.90
C MET A 228 19.38 -8.75 -13.04
N ASP A 229 19.29 -10.00 -12.57
CA ASP A 229 18.01 -10.70 -12.41
C ASP A 229 17.23 -10.18 -11.20
N HIS A 230 15.99 -10.64 -11.02
CA HIS A 230 15.13 -10.19 -9.92
C HIS A 230 15.77 -10.34 -8.53
N ALA A 231 16.38 -11.50 -8.24
CA ALA A 231 16.93 -11.76 -6.90
C ALA A 231 18.19 -10.92 -6.63
N THR A 232 19.06 -10.79 -7.62
CA THR A 232 20.27 -9.98 -7.53
C THR A 232 19.91 -8.50 -7.45
N GLY A 233 18.99 -8.03 -8.30
CA GLY A 233 18.50 -6.65 -8.33
C GLY A 233 17.78 -6.25 -7.05
N PHE A 234 16.94 -7.14 -6.49
CA PHE A 234 16.33 -6.94 -5.18
C PHE A 234 17.38 -6.66 -4.11
N ASN A 235 18.39 -7.55 -4.01
CA ASN A 235 19.44 -7.42 -3.00
C ASN A 235 20.28 -6.17 -3.22
N ALA A 236 20.72 -5.92 -4.45
CA ALA A 236 21.58 -4.78 -4.79
C ALA A 236 20.89 -3.44 -4.49
N ILE A 237 19.61 -3.30 -4.84
CA ILE A 237 18.85 -2.07 -4.54
C ILE A 237 18.61 -1.94 -3.04
N ALA A 238 18.22 -3.01 -2.35
CA ALA A 238 18.04 -2.99 -0.91
C ALA A 238 19.33 -2.58 -0.17
N ASP A 239 20.48 -3.11 -0.59
CA ASP A 239 21.78 -2.82 0.00
C ASP A 239 22.23 -1.39 -0.31
N SER A 240 21.97 -0.87 -1.52
CA SER A 240 22.25 0.53 -1.88
C SER A 240 21.43 1.52 -1.04
N LEU A 241 20.15 1.22 -0.82
CA LEU A 241 19.28 2.02 0.05
C LEU A 241 19.73 1.96 1.52
N ALA A 242 20.11 0.79 2.01
CA ALA A 242 20.64 0.61 3.36
C ALA A 242 21.97 1.35 3.56
N ALA A 243 22.89 1.29 2.60
CA ALA A 243 24.17 1.99 2.64
C ALA A 243 24.00 3.52 2.68
N LYS A 244 22.93 4.04 2.06
CA LYS A 244 22.54 5.46 2.14
C LYS A 244 21.77 5.83 3.42
N GLY A 245 21.42 4.84 4.26
CA GLY A 245 20.64 5.06 5.48
C GLY A 245 19.16 5.41 5.23
N VAL A 246 18.65 5.12 4.03
CA VAL A 246 17.29 5.48 3.59
C VAL A 246 16.43 4.25 3.26
N GLY A 247 16.92 3.04 3.57
CA GLY A 247 16.09 1.85 3.49
C GLY A 247 16.53 0.73 4.42
N VAL A 248 15.56 -0.08 4.85
CA VAL A 248 15.77 -1.22 5.75
C VAL A 248 14.94 -2.40 5.26
N ARG A 249 15.57 -3.58 5.15
CA ARG A 249 14.84 -4.82 4.86
C ARG A 249 13.89 -5.13 6.01
N LYS A 250 12.64 -5.41 5.69
CA LYS A 250 11.60 -5.65 6.69
C LYS A 250 10.69 -6.77 6.24
N VAL A 251 10.32 -7.62 7.19
CA VAL A 251 9.22 -8.57 7.02
C VAL A 251 7.94 -7.89 7.45
N ASN A 252 6.91 -7.97 6.61
CA ASN A 252 5.60 -7.41 6.90
C ASN A 252 4.51 -8.47 6.70
N TYR A 253 3.45 -8.38 7.50
CA TYR A 253 2.31 -9.29 7.44
C TYR A 253 1.05 -8.52 7.06
N ARG A 254 0.20 -9.15 6.24
CA ARG A 254 -1.15 -8.63 5.99
C ARG A 254 -2.05 -8.79 7.21
N LEU A 255 -1.76 -9.79 8.06
CA LEU A 255 -2.45 -10.01 9.33
C LEU A 255 -2.42 -8.74 10.19
N ARG A 256 -3.57 -8.41 10.79
CA ARG A 256 -3.71 -7.30 11.73
C ARG A 256 -4.00 -7.82 13.13
N ASP A 257 -3.76 -6.97 14.11
CA ASP A 257 -4.16 -7.26 15.48
C ASP A 257 -5.66 -7.45 15.59
N TRP A 258 -6.06 -8.34 16.49
CA TRP A 258 -7.44 -8.75 16.61
C TRP A 258 -8.21 -7.81 17.54
N ASP A 259 -9.09 -6.99 16.96
CA ASP A 259 -10.05 -6.19 17.73
C ASP A 259 -11.13 -7.08 18.37
N VAL A 260 -11.06 -7.17 19.70
CA VAL A 260 -12.01 -7.92 20.51
C VAL A 260 -13.06 -7.04 21.19
N SER A 261 -12.95 -5.72 21.07
CA SER A 261 -13.86 -4.78 21.74
C SER A 261 -15.20 -4.70 21.03
N ARG A 262 -16.29 -4.85 21.77
CA ARG A 262 -17.64 -4.69 21.23
C ARG A 262 -18.47 -3.80 22.16
N GLN A 263 -19.04 -2.72 21.62
CA GLN A 263 -19.93 -1.81 22.36
C GLN A 263 -21.34 -2.42 22.41
N ARG A 264 -21.44 -3.56 23.12
CA ARG A 264 -22.64 -4.38 23.27
C ARG A 264 -22.75 -4.85 24.71
N TYR A 265 -24.00 -4.96 25.20
CA TYR A 265 -24.27 -5.41 26.56
C TYR A 265 -24.03 -6.92 26.75
N TRP A 266 -24.41 -7.74 25.76
CA TRP A 266 -24.35 -9.19 25.87
C TRP A 266 -23.02 -9.74 25.34
N GLY A 267 -22.05 -9.92 26.25
CA GLY A 267 -20.72 -10.46 25.99
C GLY A 267 -19.97 -10.73 27.29
N ALA A 268 -18.79 -11.36 27.20
CA ALA A 268 -17.90 -11.46 28.36
C ALA A 268 -17.45 -10.03 28.76
N PRO A 269 -17.50 -9.69 30.06
CA PRO A 269 -16.94 -8.43 30.56
C PRO A 269 -15.45 -8.28 30.25
#